data_AF-A0A2E9Z6C0-F1
#
_entry.id   AF-A0A2E9Z6C0-F1
#
_cell.length_a   1.000
_cell.length_b   1.000
_cell.length_c   1.000
_cell.angle_alpha   90.00
_cell.angle_beta   90.00
_cell.angle_gamma   90.00
#
_symmetry.space_group_name_H-M   'P 1'
#
loop_
_entity.id
_entity.type
_entity.pdbx_description
1 polymer ?
#
loop_
_entity_poly.entity_id
_entity_poly.type
_entity_poly.pdbx_seq_one_letter_code
_entity_poly.pdbx_strand_id
1 'polypeptide(L)' 'RKFNGVPKSHFPLFLKECEWRFNNPKPKSQLKLLKQLVKQYIG' A
#
# COMPACT_ATOMS: atom_id res chain seq x y z
N ARG A 1 2.09 -16.60 13.08
CA ARG A 1 2.00 -15.13 13.26
C ARG A 1 0.53 -14.76 13.45
N LYS A 2 0.10 -14.30 14.63
CA LYS A 2 -1.23 -13.67 14.78
C LYS A 2 -1.22 -12.38 13.96
N PHE A 3 -2.35 -11.97 13.37
CA PHE A 3 -2.50 -10.78 12.52
C PHE A 3 -2.28 -9.46 13.28
N ASN A 4 -1.10 -9.26 13.87
CA ASN A 4 -0.72 -8.10 14.69
C ASN A 4 -1.75 -7.69 15.76
N GLY A 5 -2.49 -8.66 16.31
CA GLY A 5 -3.53 -8.39 17.30
C GLY A 5 -4.93 -8.07 16.75
N VAL A 6 -5.14 -8.10 15.42
CA VAL A 6 -6.48 -7.95 14.83
C VAL A 6 -7.36 -9.13 15.26
N PRO A 7 -8.53 -8.87 15.91
CA PRO A 7 -9.49 -9.91 16.24
C PRO A 7 -9.98 -10.64 14.99
N LYS A 8 -10.19 -11.97 15.09
CA LYS A 8 -10.65 -12.78 13.95
C LYS A 8 -11.95 -12.25 13.31
N SER A 9 -12.85 -11.70 14.12
CA SER A 9 -14.11 -11.10 13.66
C SER A 9 -13.91 -9.89 12.74
N HIS A 10 -12.82 -9.14 12.91
CA HIS A 10 -12.50 -7.96 12.11
C HIS A 10 -11.55 -8.27 10.94
N PHE A 11 -11.12 -9.53 10.82
CA PHE A 11 -10.17 -9.92 9.81
C PHE A 11 -10.66 -9.71 8.37
N PRO A 12 -11.93 -9.99 8.02
CA PRO A 12 -12.45 -9.70 6.68
C PRO A 12 -12.38 -8.20 6.31
N LEU A 13 -12.70 -7.31 7.26
CA LEU A 13 -12.62 -5.86 7.04
C LEU A 13 -11.18 -5.38 6.89
N PHE A 14 -10.27 -5.92 7.70
CA PHE A 14 -8.84 -5.64 7.57
C PHE A 14 -8.31 -6.02 6.18
N LEU A 15 -8.68 -7.20 5.66
CA LEU A 15 -8.30 -7.62 4.31
C LEU A 15 -8.88 -6.68 3.25
N LYS A 16 -10.13 -6.25 3.38
CA LYS A 16 -10.73 -5.28 2.45
C LYS A 16 -10.04 -3.93 2.45
N GLU A 17 -9.64 -3.43 3.61
CA GLU A 17 -8.81 -2.23 3.73
C GLU A 17 -7.43 -2.41 3.07
N CYS A 18 -6.79 -3.55 3.26
CA CYS A 18 -5.52 -3.87 2.59
C CYS A 18 -5.69 -3.92 1.06
N GLU A 19 -6.71 -4.61 0.56
CA GLU A 19 -7.07 -4.67 -0.86
C GLU A 19 -7.30 -3.26 -1.42
N TRP A 20 -8.07 -2.43 -0.73
CA TRP A 20 -8.36 -1.07 -1.18
C TRP A 20 -7.12 -0.21 -1.26
N ARG A 21 -6.25 -0.22 -0.23
CA ARG A 21 -5.00 0.54 -0.20
C ARG A 21 -4.01 0.10 -1.27
N PHE A 22 -3.98 -1.19 -1.57
CA PHE A 22 -3.10 -1.74 -2.60
C PHE A 22 -3.59 -1.38 -4.00
N ASN A 23 -4.90 -1.47 -4.25
CA ASN A 23 -5.50 -1.22 -5.56
C ASN A 23 -5.75 0.26 -5.86
N ASN A 24 -5.77 1.14 -4.83
CA ASN A 24 -5.99 2.57 -4.97
C ASN A 24 -4.79 3.36 -4.44
N PRO A 25 -3.59 3.21 -5.03
CA PRO A 25 -2.43 3.99 -4.60
C PRO A 25 -2.70 5.48 -4.82
N LYS A 26 -2.17 6.34 -3.93
CA LYS A 26 -2.26 7.79 -4.11
C LYS A 26 -1.44 8.20 -5.35
N PRO A 27 -2.06 8.71 -6.43
CA PRO A 27 -1.35 8.96 -7.68
C PRO A 27 -0.18 9.93 -7.54
N LYS A 28 -0.32 10.93 -6.66
CA LYS A 28 0.75 11.91 -6.36
C LYS A 28 1.99 11.25 -5.73
N SER A 29 1.79 10.31 -4.82
CA SER A 29 2.89 9.57 -4.17
C SER A 29 3.60 8.65 -5.16
N GLN A 30 2.83 7.99 -6.03
CA GLN A 30 3.39 7.14 -7.09
C GLN A 30 4.20 7.95 -8.10
N LEU A 31 3.69 9.10 -8.54
CA LEU A 31 4.42 10.00 -9.43
C LEU A 31 5.72 10.51 -8.80
N LYS A 32 5.70 10.83 -7.50
CA LYS A 32 6.91 11.23 -6.76
C LYS A 32 7.95 10.10 -6.76
N LEU A 33 7.52 8.87 -6.48
CA LEU A 33 8.40 7.70 -6.51
C LEU A 33 9.00 7.48 -7.91
N LEU A 34 8.19 7.52 -8.96
CA LEU A 34 8.67 7.36 -10.34
C LEU A 34 9.70 8.42 -10.71
N LYS A 35 9.46 9.70 -10.35
CA LYS A 35 10.43 10.77 -10.58
C LYS A 35 11.75 10.52 -9.85
N GLN A 36 11.72 10.01 -8.62
CA GLN A 36 12.93 9.66 -7.87
C GLN A 36 13.69 8.51 -8.52
N LEU A 37 12.99 7.45 -8.94
CA LEU A 37 13.61 6.31 -9.61
C LEU A 37 14.24 6.70 -10.94
N VAL A 38 13.54 7.50 -11.77
CA VAL A 38 14.10 8.02 -13.02
C VAL A 38 15.37 8.81 -12.74
N LYS A 39 15.35 9.73 -11.76
CA LYS A 39 16.55 10.50 -11.39
C LYS A 39 17.70 9.62 -10.89
N GLN A 40 17.40 8.54 -10.18
CA GLN A 40 18.43 7.70 -9.56
C GLN A 40 19.10 6.74 -10.55
N TYR A 41 18.33 6.24 -11.52
CA TYR A 41 18.79 5.14 -12.39
C TYR A 41 18.92 5.52 -13.87
N ILE A 42 18.32 6.62 -14.31
CA ILE A 42 18.27 7.04 -15.72
C ILE A 42 18.86 8.44 -15.93
N GLY A 43 18.75 9.32 -14.93
CA GLY A 43 19.21 10.72 -14.97
C GLY A 43 20.66 10.94 -14.58
#